data_AF-A0A699ZNS1-F1
#
_entry.id   AF-A0A699ZNS1-F1
#
_cell.length_a   1.000
_cell.length_b   1.000
_cell.length_c   1.000
_cell.angle_alpha   90.00
_cell.angle_beta   90.00
_cell.angle_gamma   90.00
#
_symmetry.space_group_name_H-M   'P 1'
#
loop_
_entity.id
_entity.type
_entity.pdbx_description
1 polymer ?
#
loop_
_entity_poly.entity_id
_entity_poly.type
_entity_poly.pdbx_seq_one_letter_code
_entity_poly.pdbx_strand_id
1 'polypeptide(L)'
;MQRCVLARSASATSPPAQPPVKKVVVDPFLEKRSYNDNAFDRLFISIYTNKMAAKLPNVYVPEEPQYEDFVRVSKEIMKGRTPSEQKEVIMEVLNSLMPNGTAATFRRLFPPNQLSAELNAWFATLGFGWLVGEMELKAGDIKVSSDLTRPQRSIVKITKCRYLEASGC
;
A
#
# COMPACT_ATOMS: atom_id res chain seq x y z
N MET A 1 -9.98 24.67 75.92
CA MET A 1 -9.69 24.22 74.54
C MET A 1 -10.63 25.02 73.64
N GLN A 2 -10.17 25.94 72.79
CA GLN A 2 -9.80 25.66 71.40
C GLN A 2 -9.13 26.93 70.82
N ARG A 3 -7.93 26.80 70.24
CA ARG A 3 -7.32 27.85 69.41
C ARG A 3 -7.94 27.77 68.02
N CYS A 4 -8.58 28.84 67.56
CA CYS A 4 -9.07 28.97 66.20
C CYS A 4 -7.91 29.44 65.31
N VAL A 5 -7.40 28.56 64.44
CA VAL A 5 -6.31 28.85 63.51
C VAL A 5 -6.93 29.27 62.17
N LEU A 6 -6.75 30.55 61.80
CA LEU A 6 -7.10 31.07 60.48
C LEU A 6 -6.15 30.46 59.44
N ALA A 7 -6.66 29.58 58.58
CA ALA A 7 -5.94 29.07 57.43
C ALA A 7 -5.91 30.14 56.31
N ARG A 8 -4.71 30.60 55.94
CA ARG A 8 -4.48 31.42 54.74
C ARG A 8 -4.59 30.52 53.51
N SER A 9 -5.52 30.83 52.62
CA SER A 9 -5.62 30.21 51.28
C SER A 9 -4.42 30.61 50.42
N ALA A 10 -3.57 29.65 50.07
CA ALA A 10 -2.54 29.84 49.06
C ALA A 10 -3.18 29.67 47.66
N SER A 11 -3.16 30.72 46.86
CA SER A 11 -3.52 30.67 45.44
C SER A 11 -2.43 29.91 44.67
N ALA A 12 -2.78 28.75 44.13
CA ALA A 12 -1.88 27.99 43.27
C ALA A 12 -1.88 28.61 41.87
N THR A 13 -0.83 29.34 41.53
CA THR A 13 -0.59 29.81 40.16
C THR A 13 -0.19 28.63 39.30
N SER A 14 -1.01 28.28 38.31
CA SER A 14 -0.73 27.23 37.33
C SER A 14 0.52 27.56 36.51
N PRO A 15 1.38 26.58 36.20
CA PRO A 15 2.55 26.81 35.36
C PRO A 15 2.14 27.19 33.93
N PRO A 16 2.92 28.03 33.23
CA PRO A 16 2.60 28.48 31.88
C PRO A 16 2.55 27.31 30.92
N ALA A 17 1.50 27.28 30.09
CA ALA A 17 1.32 26.31 29.03
C ALA A 17 2.52 26.36 28.07
N GLN A 18 3.21 25.24 27.92
CA GLN A 18 4.29 25.12 26.94
C GLN A 18 3.69 25.26 25.53
N PRO A 19 4.31 26.05 24.63
CA PRO A 19 3.84 26.17 23.27
C PRO A 19 3.89 24.80 22.57
N PRO A 20 2.92 24.50 21.68
CA PRO A 20 2.84 23.20 21.03
C PRO A 20 4.11 22.93 20.21
N VAL A 21 4.83 21.88 20.57
CA VAL A 21 5.99 21.39 19.82
C VAL A 21 5.51 20.98 18.42
N LYS A 22 5.85 21.79 17.42
CA LYS A 22 5.51 21.52 16.02
C LYS A 22 6.27 20.26 15.60
N LYS A 23 5.57 19.12 15.50
CA LYS A 23 6.16 17.88 14.96
C LYS A 23 6.65 18.17 13.55
N VAL A 24 7.97 18.13 13.35
CA VAL A 24 8.55 18.17 12.01
C VAL A 24 8.19 16.84 11.35
N VAL A 25 7.25 16.89 10.41
CA VAL A 25 6.90 15.73 9.58
C VAL A 25 8.03 15.58 8.56
N VAL A 26 8.91 14.61 8.81
CA VAL A 26 9.97 14.24 7.87
C VAL A 26 9.33 13.47 6.73
N ASP A 27 9.59 13.88 5.49
CA ASP A 27 9.13 13.16 4.30
C ASP A 27 9.81 11.77 4.26
N PRO A 28 9.05 10.66 4.36
CA PRO A 28 9.63 9.32 4.35
C PRO A 28 10.27 8.93 3.01
N PHE A 29 10.06 9.72 1.95
CA PHE A 29 10.59 9.49 0.60
C PHE A 29 11.81 10.36 0.25
N LEU A 30 12.29 11.19 1.18
CA LEU A 30 13.48 12.03 0.95
C LEU A 30 14.73 11.19 0.65
N GLU A 31 14.92 10.09 1.38
CA GLU A 31 15.99 9.13 1.15
C GLU A 31 15.50 8.02 0.24
N LYS A 32 16.13 7.82 -0.92
CA LYS A 32 15.76 6.72 -1.83
C LYS A 32 16.33 5.40 -1.36
N ARG A 33 15.49 4.36 -1.27
CA ARG A 33 15.94 3.00 -0.99
C ARG A 33 16.55 2.36 -2.25
N SER A 34 17.64 1.61 -2.07
CA SER A 34 18.14 0.73 -3.13
C SER A 34 17.37 -0.60 -3.08
N TYR A 35 16.81 -0.99 -4.23
CA TYR A 35 16.12 -2.27 -4.41
C TYR A 35 17.00 -3.17 -5.28
N ASN A 36 17.11 -4.44 -4.88
CA ASN A 36 17.86 -5.44 -5.64
C ASN A 36 16.88 -6.48 -6.18
N ASP A 37 16.48 -6.31 -7.44
CA ASP A 37 15.52 -7.17 -8.11
C ASP A 37 16.14 -8.52 -8.45
N ASN A 38 15.58 -9.57 -7.85
CA ASN A 38 15.94 -10.95 -8.15
C ASN A 38 15.30 -11.41 -9.48
N ALA A 39 15.55 -12.66 -9.89
CA ALA A 39 15.02 -13.18 -11.16
C ALA A 39 13.47 -13.21 -11.23
N PHE A 40 12.80 -13.49 -10.11
CA PHE A 40 11.34 -13.42 -10.01
C PHE A 40 10.85 -11.97 -10.19
N ASP A 41 11.47 -11.02 -9.49
CA ASP A 41 11.09 -9.61 -9.59
C ASP A 41 11.24 -9.11 -11.04
N ARG A 42 12.38 -9.40 -11.68
CA ARG A 42 12.66 -9.03 -13.08
C ARG A 42 11.68 -9.66 -14.07
N LEU A 43 11.30 -10.92 -13.86
CA LEU A 43 10.30 -11.59 -14.68
C LEU A 43 8.95 -10.85 -14.61
N PHE A 44 8.49 -10.53 -13.41
CA PHE A 44 7.21 -9.84 -13.23
C PHE A 44 7.26 -8.39 -13.72
N ILE A 45 8.36 -7.67 -13.48
CA ILE A 45 8.60 -6.34 -14.07
C ILE A 45 8.47 -6.43 -15.60
N SER A 46 9.13 -7.39 -16.24
CA SER A 46 9.07 -7.56 -17.69
C SER A 46 7.67 -7.89 -18.18
N ILE A 47 6.98 -8.86 -17.57
CA ILE A 47 5.62 -9.23 -17.94
C ILE A 47 4.67 -8.02 -17.84
N TYR A 48 4.66 -7.33 -16.70
CA TYR A 48 3.73 -6.22 -16.48
C TYR A 48 4.05 -5.03 -17.39
N THR A 49 5.34 -4.65 -17.52
CA THR A 49 5.75 -3.54 -18.39
C THR A 49 5.31 -3.77 -19.83
N ASN A 50 5.56 -4.96 -20.37
CA ASN A 50 5.16 -5.31 -21.74
C ASN A 50 3.64 -5.34 -21.92
N LYS A 51 2.89 -5.90 -20.97
CA LYS A 51 1.41 -5.94 -21.04
C LYS A 51 0.79 -4.56 -20.96
N MET A 52 1.38 -3.65 -20.18
CA MET A 52 0.96 -2.25 -20.11
C MET A 52 1.31 -1.48 -21.38
N ALA A 53 2.53 -1.64 -21.89
CA ALA A 53 2.96 -0.98 -23.12
C ALA A 53 2.13 -1.43 -24.34
N ALA A 54 1.70 -2.68 -24.39
CA ALA A 54 0.80 -3.18 -25.44
C ALA A 54 -0.57 -2.47 -25.50
N LYS A 55 -0.94 -1.69 -24.47
CA LYS A 55 -2.16 -0.87 -24.41
C LYS A 55 -1.93 0.59 -24.75
N LEU A 56 -0.71 0.95 -25.14
CA LEU A 56 -0.30 2.32 -25.40
C LEU A 56 0.26 2.46 -26.83
N PRO A 57 -0.09 3.53 -27.55
CA PRO A 57 0.52 3.80 -28.83
C PRO A 57 1.97 4.26 -28.65
N ASN A 58 2.90 3.67 -29.42
CA ASN A 58 4.28 4.15 -29.58
C ASN A 58 5.11 4.25 -28.28
N VAL A 59 4.87 3.39 -27.30
CA VAL A 59 5.70 3.32 -26.08
C VAL A 59 6.81 2.31 -26.26
N TYR A 60 8.06 2.80 -26.20
CA TYR A 60 9.24 1.95 -26.19
C TYR A 60 9.41 1.23 -24.84
N VAL A 61 9.72 -0.07 -24.92
CA VAL A 61 10.12 -0.91 -23.79
C VAL A 61 11.46 -1.57 -24.16
N PRO A 62 12.51 -1.45 -23.32
CA PRO A 62 13.76 -2.18 -23.52
C PRO A 62 13.56 -3.70 -23.53
N GLU A 63 14.51 -4.45 -24.07
CA GLU A 63 14.48 -5.92 -24.07
C GLU A 63 14.48 -6.48 -22.63
N GLU A 64 15.27 -5.87 -21.74
CA GLU A 64 15.31 -6.18 -20.31
C GLU A 64 14.83 -4.98 -19.47
N PRO A 65 13.51 -4.76 -19.39
CA PRO A 65 12.96 -3.60 -18.68
C PRO A 65 13.24 -3.68 -17.18
N GLN A 66 13.59 -2.54 -16.60
CA GLN A 66 13.79 -2.38 -15.15
C GLN A 66 12.55 -1.79 -14.49
N TYR A 67 12.55 -1.71 -13.16
CA TYR A 67 11.43 -1.16 -12.41
C TYR A 67 11.06 0.28 -12.83
N GLU A 68 12.06 1.07 -13.21
CA GLU A 68 11.86 2.43 -13.72
C GLU A 68 11.11 2.46 -15.05
N ASP A 69 11.29 1.45 -15.92
CA ASP A 69 10.51 1.30 -17.15
C ASP A 69 9.05 0.97 -16.85
N PHE A 70 8.81 0.09 -15.88
CA PHE A 70 7.46 -0.19 -15.38
C PHE A 70 6.77 1.10 -14.91
N VAL A 71 7.45 1.91 -14.07
CA VAL A 71 6.92 3.18 -13.55
C VAL A 71 6.73 4.22 -14.66
N ARG A 72 7.63 4.27 -15.65
CA ARG A 72 7.49 5.16 -16.80
C ARG A 72 6.26 4.79 -17.62
N VAL A 73 6.10 3.52 -17.95
CA VAL A 73 4.96 3.01 -18.74
C VAL A 73 3.64 3.18 -17.97
N SER A 74 3.63 2.99 -16.64
CA SER A 74 2.44 3.25 -15.82
C SER A 74 2.00 4.72 -15.87
N LYS A 75 2.94 5.66 -15.89
CA LYS A 75 2.65 7.10 -16.06
C LYS A 75 2.07 7.40 -17.43
N GLU A 76 2.53 6.74 -18.49
CA GLU A 76 1.95 6.90 -19.83
C GLU A 76 0.49 6.42 -19.91
N ILE A 77 0.07 5.44 -19.10
CA ILE A 77 -1.34 5.06 -18.98
C ILE A 77 -2.19 6.21 -18.44
N MET A 78 -1.66 7.00 -17.50
CA MET A 78 -2.43 8.08 -16.88
C MET A 78 -2.60 9.31 -17.78
N LYS A 79 -1.66 9.56 -18.70
CA LYS A 79 -1.67 10.78 -19.54
C LYS A 79 -2.90 10.84 -20.44
N GLY A 80 -3.57 12.00 -20.41
CA GLY A 80 -4.70 12.30 -21.29
C GLY A 80 -5.96 11.45 -21.07
N ARG A 81 -6.02 10.67 -19.98
CA ARG A 81 -7.16 9.81 -19.64
C ARG A 81 -7.87 10.28 -18.39
N THR A 82 -9.20 10.21 -18.41
CA THR A 82 -10.06 10.32 -17.23
C THR A 82 -9.88 9.12 -16.29
N PRO A 83 -10.27 9.22 -15.01
CA PRO A 83 -10.16 8.10 -14.07
C PRO A 83 -10.87 6.81 -14.54
N SER A 84 -12.02 6.96 -15.23
CA SER A 84 -12.76 5.81 -15.78
C SER A 84 -11.99 5.12 -16.90
N GLU A 85 -11.44 5.87 -17.85
CA GLU A 85 -10.62 5.34 -18.94
C GLU A 85 -9.33 4.69 -18.42
N GLN A 86 -8.71 5.28 -17.39
CA GLN A 86 -7.56 4.66 -16.73
C GLN A 86 -7.92 3.30 -16.12
N LYS A 87 -9.06 3.23 -15.42
CA LYS A 87 -9.56 1.98 -14.84
C LYS A 87 -9.80 0.94 -15.92
N GLU A 88 -10.43 1.29 -17.04
CA GLU A 88 -10.69 0.37 -18.15
C GLU A 88 -9.40 -0.22 -18.72
N VAL A 89 -8.41 0.62 -19.01
CA VAL A 89 -7.10 0.15 -19.52
C VAL A 89 -6.41 -0.76 -18.51
N ILE A 90 -6.41 -0.39 -17.22
CA ILE A 90 -5.83 -1.24 -16.17
C ILE A 90 -6.55 -2.58 -16.08
N MET A 91 -7.89 -2.60 -16.17
CA MET A 91 -8.66 -3.83 -16.17
C MET A 91 -8.33 -4.72 -17.38
N GLU A 92 -8.11 -4.13 -18.56
CA GLU A 92 -7.64 -4.89 -19.72
C GLU A 92 -6.25 -5.49 -19.51
N VAL A 93 -5.31 -4.74 -18.94
CA VAL A 93 -3.97 -5.25 -18.59
C VAL A 93 -4.10 -6.42 -17.63
N LEU A 94 -4.85 -6.27 -16.54
CA LEU A 94 -5.06 -7.33 -15.54
C LEU A 94 -5.73 -8.57 -16.14
N ASN A 95 -6.75 -8.38 -17.00
CA ASN A 95 -7.40 -9.49 -17.69
C ASN A 95 -6.45 -10.20 -18.66
N SER A 96 -5.53 -9.47 -19.31
CA SER A 96 -4.55 -10.06 -20.23
C SER A 96 -3.44 -10.88 -19.55
N LEU A 97 -3.34 -10.80 -18.22
CA LEU A 97 -2.46 -11.60 -17.37
C LEU A 97 -3.14 -12.86 -16.85
N MET A 98 -4.47 -12.90 -16.86
CA MET A 98 -5.28 -13.97 -16.32
C MET A 98 -5.69 -14.93 -17.44
N PRO A 99 -5.55 -16.26 -17.26
CA PRO A 99 -6.17 -17.22 -18.18
C PRO A 99 -7.70 -17.02 -18.30
N ASN A 100 -8.28 -17.35 -19.45
CA ASN A 100 -9.72 -17.20 -19.68
C ASN A 100 -10.54 -18.02 -18.65
N GLY A 101 -11.64 -17.46 -18.15
CA GLY A 101 -12.54 -18.13 -17.19
C GLY A 101 -12.05 -18.18 -15.73
N THR A 102 -10.86 -17.65 -15.44
CA THR A 102 -10.27 -17.67 -14.10
C THR A 102 -11.09 -16.94 -13.05
N ALA A 103 -11.78 -15.86 -13.39
CA ALA A 103 -12.52 -15.08 -12.40
C ALA A 103 -13.64 -15.87 -11.69
N ALA A 104 -14.28 -16.82 -12.37
CA ALA A 104 -15.28 -17.70 -11.73
C ALA A 104 -14.59 -18.74 -10.84
N THR A 105 -13.49 -19.32 -11.34
CA THR A 105 -12.67 -20.29 -10.62
C THR A 105 -12.07 -19.71 -9.34
N PHE A 106 -11.50 -18.50 -9.38
CA PHE A 106 -10.94 -17.81 -8.22
C PHE A 106 -12.01 -17.56 -7.14
N ARG A 107 -13.21 -17.13 -7.52
CA ARG A 107 -14.32 -16.95 -6.54
C ARG A 107 -14.72 -18.25 -5.87
N ARG A 108 -14.63 -19.38 -6.59
CA ARG A 108 -14.90 -20.70 -6.03
C ARG A 108 -13.77 -21.19 -5.12
N LEU A 109 -12.52 -20.95 -5.49
CA LEU A 109 -11.34 -21.41 -4.73
C LEU A 109 -11.05 -20.54 -3.50
N PHE A 110 -11.38 -19.26 -3.54
CA PHE A 110 -11.13 -18.29 -2.47
C PHE A 110 -12.43 -17.61 -2.03
N PRO A 111 -13.36 -18.34 -1.39
CA PRO A 111 -14.59 -17.75 -0.86
C PRO A 111 -14.27 -16.71 0.23
N PRO A 112 -15.14 -15.72 0.48
CA PRO A 112 -14.88 -14.62 1.42
C PRO A 112 -14.98 -15.09 2.88
N ASN A 113 -14.00 -15.89 3.32
CA ASN A 113 -13.82 -16.36 4.68
C ASN A 113 -12.44 -15.96 5.21
N GLN A 114 -12.21 -16.22 6.50
CA GLN A 114 -10.97 -15.85 7.17
C GLN A 114 -9.73 -16.46 6.52
N LEU A 115 -9.77 -17.76 6.21
CA LEU A 115 -8.64 -18.46 5.59
C LEU A 115 -8.25 -17.83 4.25
N SER A 116 -9.23 -17.56 3.39
CA SER A 116 -8.96 -16.90 2.09
C SER A 116 -8.37 -15.50 2.27
N ALA A 117 -8.83 -14.74 3.26
CA ALA A 117 -8.30 -13.41 3.53
C ALA A 117 -6.85 -13.44 4.05
N GLU A 118 -6.53 -14.38 4.93
CA GLU A 118 -5.18 -14.57 5.46
C GLU A 118 -4.22 -15.11 4.40
N LEU A 119 -4.67 -16.07 3.58
CA LEU A 119 -3.91 -16.56 2.43
C LEU A 119 -3.65 -15.48 1.39
N ASN A 120 -4.66 -14.66 1.08
CA ASN A 120 -4.50 -13.54 0.14
C ASN A 120 -3.53 -12.49 0.68
N ALA A 121 -3.60 -12.14 1.96
CA ALA A 121 -2.66 -11.22 2.58
C ALA A 121 -1.23 -11.78 2.55
N TRP A 122 -1.07 -13.05 2.91
CA TRP A 122 0.23 -13.72 2.86
C TRP A 122 0.81 -13.77 1.44
N PHE A 123 0.00 -14.18 0.47
CA PHE A 123 0.40 -14.18 -0.92
C PHE A 123 0.74 -12.77 -1.41
N ALA A 124 -0.05 -11.76 -1.06
CA ALA A 124 0.21 -10.38 -1.44
C ALA A 124 1.57 -9.89 -0.93
N THR A 125 1.92 -10.22 0.32
CA THR A 125 3.24 -9.83 0.87
C THR A 125 4.42 -10.48 0.16
N LEU A 126 4.24 -11.69 -0.39
CA LEU A 126 5.29 -12.38 -1.13
C LEU A 126 5.31 -11.99 -2.61
N GLY A 127 4.15 -12.06 -3.28
CA GLY A 127 4.00 -11.90 -4.72
C GLY A 127 4.07 -10.46 -5.22
N PHE A 128 3.76 -9.48 -4.37
CA PHE A 128 3.81 -8.05 -4.75
C PHE A 128 4.96 -7.29 -4.09
N GLY A 129 5.94 -7.98 -3.49
CA GLY A 129 7.13 -7.34 -2.92
C GLY A 129 7.92 -6.53 -3.95
N TRP A 130 8.09 -7.05 -5.17
CA TRP A 130 8.74 -6.34 -6.27
C TRP A 130 8.01 -5.04 -6.64
N LEU A 131 6.68 -5.01 -6.54
CA LEU A 131 5.81 -3.91 -6.96
C LEU A 131 5.72 -2.83 -5.87
N VAL A 132 5.37 -3.24 -4.66
CA VAL A 132 5.02 -2.36 -3.54
C VAL A 132 6.19 -2.12 -2.60
N GLY A 133 7.17 -3.03 -2.55
CA GLY A 133 8.26 -2.99 -1.58
C GLY A 133 7.96 -3.81 -0.32
N GLU A 134 8.69 -3.51 0.76
CA GLU A 134 8.64 -4.27 2.01
C GLU A 134 7.28 -4.15 2.71
N MET A 135 6.71 -5.31 3.05
CA MET A 135 5.40 -5.44 3.67
C MET A 135 5.45 -6.38 4.88
N GLU A 136 4.77 -6.00 5.96
CA GLU A 136 4.62 -6.77 7.19
C GLU A 136 3.17 -7.28 7.32
N LEU A 137 3.00 -8.58 7.57
CA LEU A 137 1.72 -9.12 8.01
C LEU A 137 1.50 -8.88 9.49
N LYS A 138 0.31 -8.39 9.83
CA LYS A 138 -0.12 -8.16 11.20
C LYS A 138 -1.42 -8.89 11.49
N ALA A 139 -1.52 -9.36 12.72
CA ALA A 139 -2.79 -9.75 13.31
C ALA A 139 -3.51 -8.51 13.82
N GLY A 140 -4.83 -8.49 13.69
CA GLY A 140 -5.66 -7.48 14.32
C GLY A 140 -7.12 -7.87 14.28
N ASP A 141 -7.91 -7.12 15.03
CA ASP A 141 -9.35 -7.31 15.12
C ASP A 141 -10.04 -6.70 13.90
N ILE A 142 -10.72 -7.55 13.13
CA ILE A 142 -11.46 -7.16 11.94
C ILE A 142 -12.96 -7.19 12.25
N LYS A 143 -13.63 -6.07 12.01
CA LYS A 143 -15.09 -5.97 12.08
C LYS A 143 -15.71 -6.63 10.85
N VAL A 144 -16.47 -7.70 11.08
CA VAL A 144 -17.09 -8.53 10.04
C VAL A 144 -18.54 -8.11 9.81
N SER A 145 -19.24 -7.77 10.89
CA SER A 145 -20.61 -7.23 10.87
C SER A 145 -20.77 -6.18 11.98
N SER A 146 -21.96 -5.61 12.15
CA SER A 146 -22.27 -4.68 13.25
C SER A 146 -21.81 -5.20 14.62
N ASP A 147 -22.00 -6.50 14.85
CA ASP A 147 -21.91 -7.13 16.18
C ASP A 147 -20.79 -8.19 16.28
N LEU A 148 -20.07 -8.45 15.19
CA LEU A 148 -19.00 -9.45 15.15
C LEU A 148 -17.66 -8.82 14.79
N THR A 149 -16.74 -8.91 15.74
CA THR A 149 -15.30 -8.68 15.55
C THR A 149 -14.57 -9.99 15.74
N ARG A 150 -13.59 -10.28 14.88
CA ARG A 150 -12.73 -11.47 15.04
C ARG A 150 -11.26 -11.11 14.81
N PRO A 151 -10.32 -11.78 15.51
CA PRO A 151 -8.90 -11.66 15.19
C PRO A 151 -8.61 -12.31 13.84
N GLN A 152 -7.84 -11.63 12.99
CA GLN A 152 -7.46 -12.12 11.68
C GLN A 152 -6.06 -11.64 11.29
N ARG A 153 -5.25 -12.52 10.67
CA ARG A 153 -3.89 -12.21 10.20
C ARG A 153 -3.86 -11.76 8.74
N SER A 154 -4.69 -10.78 8.41
CA SER A 154 -4.82 -10.26 7.04
C SER A 154 -4.46 -8.79 6.89
N ILE A 155 -3.94 -8.14 7.94
CA ILE A 155 -3.54 -6.74 7.87
C ILE A 155 -2.15 -6.68 7.24
N VAL A 156 -2.02 -6.01 6.10
CA VAL A 156 -0.74 -5.80 5.43
C VAL A 156 -0.29 -4.36 5.68
N LYS A 157 0.82 -4.20 6.42
CA LYS A 157 1.46 -2.91 6.61
C LYS A 157 2.58 -2.76 5.59
N ILE A 158 2.48 -1.76 4.72
CA ILE A 158 3.57 -1.37 3.83
C ILE A 158 4.55 -0.51 4.66
N THR A 159 5.82 -0.90 4.71
CA THR A 159 6.85 -0.13 5.43
C THR A 159 7.23 1.12 4.64
N LYS A 160 7.50 0.94 3.34
CA LYS A 160 7.74 2.02 2.39
C LYS A 160 7.34 1.57 0.99
N CYS A 161 6.48 2.34 0.34
CA CYS A 161 5.96 1.99 -0.97
C CYS A 161 6.98 2.33 -2.06
N ARG A 162 7.55 1.30 -2.69
CA ARG A 162 8.50 1.43 -3.82
C ARG A 162 7.88 2.20 -4.98
N TYR A 163 6.61 1.93 -5.30
CA TYR A 163 5.93 2.58 -6.41
C TYR A 163 5.71 4.07 -6.15
N LEU A 164 5.27 4.45 -4.94
CA LEU A 164 5.10 5.87 -4.59
C LEU A 164 6.44 6.60 -4.56
N GLU A 165 7.48 5.96 -4.01
CA GLU A 165 8.84 6.52 -3.99
C GLU A 165 9.37 6.83 -5.41
N ALA A 166 9.12 5.94 -6.37
CA ALA A 166 9.58 6.12 -7.75
C ALA A 166 8.65 7.00 -8.61
N SER A 167 7.33 6.90 -8.40
CA SER A 167 6.35 7.62 -9.21
C SER A 167 6.16 9.07 -8.76
N GLY A 168 6.29 9.35 -7.46
CA GLY A 168 5.94 10.64 -6.88
C GLY A 168 4.46 11.01 -7.02
N CYS A 169 3.60 10.00 -7.25
CA CYS A 169 2.15 10.15 -7.30
C CYS A 169 1.54 10.36 -5.90
#